data_AF-A0A1Q5SCA4-F1
#
_entry.id   AF-A0A1Q5SCA4-F1
#
_cell.length_a   1.000
_cell.length_b   1.000
_cell.length_c   1.000
_cell.angle_alpha   90.00
_cell.angle_beta   90.00
_cell.angle_gamma   90.00
#
_symmetry.space_group_name_H-M   'P 1'
#
loop_
_entity.id
_entity.type
_entity.pdbx_description
1 polymer ?
#
loop_
_entity_poly.entity_id
_entity_poly.type
_entity_poly.pdbx_seq_one_letter_code
_entity_poly.pdbx_strand_id
1 'polypeptide(L)'
;MEMPAMEFEPTTAGRSLLNTFDATRIVNLAAREDRRRDTTSEFARLGLTIDGRRIKFHNASTFDNPHPFPTVGARGCFHSHLAVLEEALQKRFENVLILEDDCDFVGSIEVALVRALDALGEQDWDMFFGGHEDLERDECQAGPIQRICPGCWIRGAHFVAFHRKAIELMVPFLHEEIARLAIDPVGGSRGIDAAYTNFGKRFPELRYFVAWPKLGYQRPSRTDIAQPSVFDRMPVANLLVVPARRLKRYLKRSAS
;
A
#
# COMPACT_ATOMS: atom_id res chain seq x y z
N MET A 1 16.08 23.60 23.50
CA MET A 1 16.25 22.30 24.17
C MET A 1 15.52 21.28 23.33
N GLU A 2 16.22 20.65 22.39
CA GLU A 2 15.64 19.53 21.62
C GLU A 2 15.31 18.43 22.61
N MET A 3 14.05 17.99 22.63
CA MET A 3 13.67 16.77 23.33
C MET A 3 14.42 15.61 22.67
N PRO A 4 15.06 14.72 23.42
CA PRO A 4 15.63 13.51 22.84
C PRO A 4 14.51 12.78 22.09
N ALA A 5 14.78 12.44 20.82
CA ALA A 5 13.88 11.59 20.07
C ALA A 5 13.66 10.32 20.90
N MET A 6 12.40 10.02 21.26
CA MET A 6 12.08 8.73 21.88
C MET A 6 12.48 7.65 20.87
N GLU A 7 13.60 6.99 21.12
CA GLU A 7 13.95 5.75 20.44
C GLU A 7 12.95 4.70 20.90
N PHE A 8 11.92 4.47 20.10
CA PHE A 8 11.06 3.32 20.28
C PHE A 8 11.88 2.08 19.95
N GLU A 9 12.01 1.15 20.90
CA GLU A 9 12.49 -0.18 20.56
C GLU A 9 11.47 -0.86 19.64
N PRO A 10 11.88 -1.34 18.45
CA PRO A 10 10.97 -2.05 17.56
C PRO A 10 10.36 -3.28 18.27
N THR A 11 9.06 -3.47 18.11
CA THR A 11 8.36 -4.68 18.56
C THR A 11 8.84 -5.89 17.77
N THR A 12 8.40 -7.10 18.13
CA THR A 12 8.69 -8.30 17.31
C THR A 12 8.20 -8.12 15.88
N ALA A 13 7.01 -7.56 15.68
CA ALA A 13 6.49 -7.24 14.36
C ALA A 13 7.30 -6.15 13.65
N GLY A 14 7.70 -5.10 14.37
CA GLY A 14 8.58 -4.07 13.83
C GLY A 14 9.92 -4.63 13.35
N ARG A 15 10.55 -5.50 14.14
CA ARG A 15 11.78 -6.21 13.75
C ARG A 15 11.56 -7.13 12.56
N SER A 16 10.47 -7.89 12.52
CA SER A 16 10.12 -8.74 11.39
C SER A 16 10.00 -7.92 10.10
N LEU A 17 9.28 -6.79 10.12
CA LEU A 17 9.18 -5.87 8.97
C LEU A 17 10.56 -5.36 8.52
N LEU A 18 11.39 -4.92 9.47
CA LEU A 18 12.76 -4.47 9.21
C LEU A 18 13.71 -5.60 8.81
N ASN A 19 13.40 -6.87 9.05
CA ASN A 19 14.24 -7.96 8.57
C ASN A 19 13.83 -8.38 7.15
N THR A 20 12.55 -8.25 6.82
CA THR A 20 12.02 -8.65 5.51
C THR A 20 12.26 -7.61 4.42
N PHE A 21 12.07 -6.32 4.70
CA PHE A 21 12.11 -5.27 3.67
C PHE A 21 13.34 -4.37 3.79
N ASP A 22 14.09 -4.22 2.70
CA ASP A 22 15.20 -3.28 2.60
C ASP A 22 14.71 -1.84 2.64
N ALA A 23 13.51 -1.61 2.09
CA ALA A 23 12.87 -0.31 2.04
C ALA A 23 11.35 -0.41 2.18
N THR A 24 10.79 0.50 2.96
CA THR A 24 9.36 0.77 3.02
C THR A 24 9.11 2.18 2.50
N ARG A 25 8.23 2.32 1.51
CA ARG A 25 7.86 3.59 0.90
C ARG A 25 6.37 3.83 1.09
N ILE A 26 6.05 4.96 1.71
CA ILE A 26 4.67 5.36 1.97
C ILE A 26 4.31 6.46 0.97
N VAL A 27 3.51 6.13 -0.04
CA VAL A 27 3.01 7.08 -1.04
C VAL A 27 2.03 8.03 -0.36
N ASN A 28 2.39 9.32 -0.33
CA ASN A 28 1.62 10.36 0.35
C ASN A 28 1.65 11.64 -0.47
N LEU A 29 0.50 12.29 -0.62
CA LEU A 29 0.46 13.67 -1.10
C LEU A 29 0.98 14.59 0.01
N ALA A 30 2.01 15.40 -0.25
CA ALA A 30 2.62 16.26 0.77
C ALA A 30 1.60 17.18 1.49
N ALA A 31 0.56 17.63 0.80
CA ALA A 31 -0.51 18.45 1.38
C ALA A 31 -1.41 17.70 2.39
N ARG A 32 -1.33 16.37 2.46
CA ARG A 32 -2.11 15.49 3.35
C ARG A 32 -1.36 15.19 4.64
N GLU A 33 -1.10 16.24 5.42
CA GLU A 33 -0.48 16.11 6.75
C GLU A 33 -1.33 15.30 7.74
N ASP A 34 -2.66 15.32 7.57
CA ASP A 34 -3.58 14.49 8.33
C ASP A 34 -3.27 13.00 8.13
N ARG A 35 -3.06 12.59 6.88
CA ARG A 35 -2.71 11.21 6.53
C ARG A 35 -1.30 10.83 6.97
N ARG A 36 -0.34 11.75 6.87
CA ARG A 36 1.01 11.54 7.42
C ARG A 36 0.96 11.22 8.91
N ARG A 37 0.23 12.03 9.70
CA ARG A 37 0.08 11.79 11.14
C ARG A 37 -0.58 10.44 11.45
N ASP A 38 -1.64 10.10 10.72
CA ASP A 38 -2.29 8.79 10.83
C ASP A 38 -1.29 7.65 10.57
N THR A 39 -0.58 7.68 9.44
CA THR A 39 0.39 6.63 9.10
C THR A 39 1.55 6.57 10.09
N THR A 40 2.08 7.70 10.55
CA THR A 40 3.09 7.72 11.61
C THR A 40 2.58 7.02 12.88
N SER A 41 1.32 7.24 13.24
CA SER A 41 0.71 6.53 14.38
C SER A 41 0.59 5.03 14.14
N GLU A 42 0.37 4.57 12.91
CA GLU A 42 0.35 3.14 12.58
C GLU A 42 1.74 2.50 12.72
N PHE A 43 2.80 3.17 12.25
CA PHE A 43 4.17 2.69 12.44
C PHE A 43 4.61 2.70 13.91
N ALA A 44 4.17 3.68 14.69
CA ALA A 44 4.44 3.72 16.13
C ALA A 44 3.89 2.50 16.88
N ARG A 45 2.80 1.88 16.39
CA ARG A 45 2.26 0.63 16.95
C ARG A 45 3.24 -0.54 16.82
N LEU A 46 4.13 -0.50 15.82
CA LEU A 46 5.19 -1.47 15.58
C LEU A 46 6.50 -1.09 16.28
N GLY A 47 6.50 -0.03 17.11
CA GLY A 47 7.73 0.54 17.66
C GLY A 47 8.66 1.11 16.59
N LEU A 48 8.13 1.48 15.42
CA LEU A 48 8.91 1.96 14.29
C LEU A 48 8.76 3.47 14.10
N THR A 49 9.88 4.13 13.80
CA THR A 49 9.90 5.53 13.37
C THR A 49 10.07 5.59 11.85
N ILE A 50 9.37 6.51 11.20
CA ILE A 50 9.58 6.85 9.79
C ILE A 50 10.85 7.69 9.69
N ASP A 51 11.98 7.03 9.52
CA ASP A 51 13.34 7.59 9.62
C ASP A 51 13.80 8.38 8.37
N GLY A 52 12.99 8.37 7.31
CA GLY A 52 13.31 9.04 6.04
C GLY A 52 14.40 8.32 5.22
N ARG A 53 14.87 7.15 5.66
CA ARG A 53 15.89 6.33 4.99
C ARG A 53 15.30 4.98 4.63
N ARG A 54 15.13 4.10 5.62
CA ARG A 54 14.59 2.76 5.44
C ARG A 54 13.08 2.82 5.30
N ILE A 55 12.42 3.56 6.19
CA ILE A 55 10.98 3.81 6.17
C ILE A 55 10.79 5.28 5.81
N LYS A 56 10.23 5.55 4.63
CA LYS A 56 10.22 6.90 4.07
C LYS A 56 8.88 7.22 3.40
N PHE A 57 8.38 8.45 3.61
CA PHE A 57 7.33 9.00 2.77
C PHE A 57 7.87 9.30 1.35
N HIS A 58 7.25 8.69 0.35
CA HIS A 58 7.41 9.05 -1.04
C HIS A 58 6.38 10.12 -1.39
N ASN A 59 6.82 11.24 -1.95
CA ASN A 59 5.89 12.30 -2.36
C ASN A 59 5.13 11.83 -3.61
N ALA A 60 3.81 11.69 -3.48
CA ALA A 60 2.98 11.20 -4.56
C ALA A 60 3.04 12.13 -5.78
N SER A 61 3.10 11.53 -6.97
CA SER A 61 3.06 12.25 -8.24
C SER A 61 1.73 12.96 -8.43
N THR A 62 1.78 14.23 -8.83
CA THR A 62 0.59 15.06 -9.07
C THR A 62 0.53 15.50 -10.52
N PHE A 63 -0.68 15.58 -11.07
CA PHE A 63 -0.90 15.97 -12.47
C PHE A 63 -2.12 16.89 -12.55
N ASP A 64 -2.11 17.84 -13.49
CA ASP A 64 -3.26 18.73 -13.70
C ASP A 64 -4.36 18.10 -14.58
N ASN A 65 -4.04 16.98 -15.24
CA ASN A 65 -4.97 16.27 -16.10
C ASN A 65 -4.90 14.74 -15.90
N PRO A 66 -6.05 14.05 -16.06
CA PRO A 66 -6.12 12.62 -15.85
C PRO A 66 -5.50 11.83 -17.01
N HIS A 67 -5.51 12.37 -18.24
CA HIS A 67 -5.17 11.64 -19.45
C HIS A 67 -3.74 11.04 -19.40
N PRO A 68 -3.54 9.76 -19.81
CA PRO A 68 -4.53 8.82 -20.38
C PRO A 68 -5.34 8.01 -19.34
N PHE A 69 -5.25 8.31 -18.05
CA PHE A 69 -5.92 7.59 -16.97
C PHE A 69 -7.36 8.08 -16.75
N PRO A 70 -8.21 7.33 -16.02
CA PRO A 70 -9.57 7.75 -15.71
C PRO A 70 -9.67 8.99 -14.82
N THR A 71 -8.71 9.14 -13.90
CA THR A 71 -8.68 10.25 -12.93
C THR A 71 -7.25 10.72 -12.69
N VAL A 72 -7.10 11.97 -12.24
CA VAL A 72 -5.80 12.52 -11.81
C VAL A 72 -5.21 11.68 -10.67
N GLY A 73 -6.05 11.19 -9.76
CA GLY A 73 -5.64 10.32 -8.66
C GLY A 73 -5.09 8.98 -9.16
N ALA A 74 -5.75 8.34 -10.12
CA ALA A 74 -5.28 7.09 -10.71
C ALA A 74 -3.93 7.25 -11.40
N ARG A 75 -3.74 8.36 -12.13
CA ARG A 75 -2.46 8.72 -12.74
C ARG A 75 -1.38 8.96 -11.69
N GLY A 76 -1.70 9.75 -10.66
CA GLY A 76 -0.78 10.04 -9.56
C GLY A 76 -0.33 8.78 -8.83
N CYS A 77 -1.28 7.91 -8.49
CA CYS A 77 -1.02 6.61 -7.87
C CYS A 77 -0.09 5.75 -8.75
N PHE A 78 -0.44 5.56 -10.04
CA PHE A 78 0.38 4.78 -10.97
C PHE A 78 1.83 5.27 -11.04
N HIS A 79 2.03 6.57 -11.29
CA HIS A 79 3.38 7.14 -11.40
C HIS A 79 4.14 7.13 -10.07
N SER A 80 3.45 7.21 -8.93
CA SER A 80 4.10 7.11 -7.61
C SER A 80 4.63 5.70 -7.35
N HIS A 81 3.84 4.66 -7.70
CA HIS A 81 4.30 3.28 -7.60
C HIS A 81 5.47 3.01 -8.55
N LEU A 82 5.39 3.48 -9.81
CA LEU A 82 6.50 3.37 -10.76
C LEU A 82 7.76 4.03 -10.22
N ALA A 83 7.69 5.27 -9.71
CA ALA A 83 8.85 5.97 -9.17
C ALA A 83 9.47 5.27 -7.96
N VAL A 84 8.66 4.64 -7.10
CA VAL A 84 9.17 3.82 -5.99
C VAL A 84 9.88 2.56 -6.51
N LEU A 85 9.33 1.90 -7.53
CA LEU A 85 9.94 0.71 -8.12
C LEU A 85 11.23 1.04 -8.89
N GLU A 86 11.29 2.18 -9.57
CA GLU A 86 12.51 2.70 -10.19
C GLU A 86 13.59 2.99 -9.15
N GLU A 87 13.23 3.62 -8.02
CA GLU A 87 14.16 3.81 -6.89
C GLU A 87 14.68 2.44 -6.40
N ALA A 88 13.80 1.47 -6.25
CA ALA A 88 14.15 0.14 -5.79
C ALA A 88 15.12 -0.58 -6.74
N LEU A 89 14.84 -0.51 -8.04
CA LEU A 89 15.69 -1.05 -9.09
C LEU A 89 17.08 -0.38 -9.08
N GLN A 90 17.12 0.95 -9.04
CA GLN A 90 18.36 1.72 -9.03
C GLN A 90 19.22 1.41 -7.80
N LYS A 91 18.59 1.31 -6.62
CA LYS A 91 19.26 1.00 -5.35
C LYS A 91 19.52 -0.49 -5.15
N ARG A 92 19.05 -1.33 -6.07
CA ARG A 92 19.18 -2.80 -6.00
C ARG A 92 18.64 -3.35 -4.68
N PHE A 93 17.48 -2.85 -4.23
CA PHE A 93 16.79 -3.48 -3.10
C PHE A 93 16.32 -4.88 -3.47
N GLU A 94 16.44 -5.80 -2.52
CA GLU A 94 15.92 -7.16 -2.62
C GLU A 94 14.40 -7.15 -2.42
N ASN A 95 13.93 -6.53 -1.34
CA ASN A 95 12.53 -6.52 -0.96
C ASN A 95 12.06 -5.10 -0.66
N VAL A 96 11.00 -4.66 -1.33
CA VAL A 96 10.40 -3.33 -1.11
C VAL A 96 8.93 -3.44 -0.75
N LEU A 97 8.54 -2.78 0.33
CA LEU A 97 7.15 -2.59 0.73
C LEU A 97 6.67 -1.21 0.28
N ILE A 98 5.55 -1.17 -0.44
CA ILE A 98 4.83 0.06 -0.79
C ILE A 98 3.51 0.10 0.00
N LEU A 99 3.28 1.22 0.67
CA LEU A 99 2.04 1.53 1.37
C LEU A 99 1.46 2.83 0.80
N GLU A 100 0.14 2.94 0.73
CA GLU A 100 -0.52 4.23 0.57
C GLU A 100 -0.77 4.90 1.93
N ASP A 101 -0.80 6.23 1.95
CA ASP A 101 -1.03 7.03 3.14
C ASP A 101 -2.44 6.95 3.73
N ASP A 102 -3.32 6.16 3.12
CA ASP A 102 -4.61 5.75 3.65
C ASP A 102 -4.68 4.29 4.10
N CYS A 103 -3.57 3.55 4.15
CA CYS A 103 -3.57 2.25 4.80
C CYS A 103 -3.68 2.40 6.33
N ASP A 104 -4.57 1.64 6.96
CA ASP A 104 -4.68 1.41 8.40
C ASP A 104 -4.32 -0.05 8.70
N PHE A 105 -3.43 -0.32 9.65
CA PHE A 105 -3.14 -1.69 10.06
C PHE A 105 -4.26 -2.27 10.92
N VAL A 106 -4.48 -3.57 10.81
CA VAL A 106 -5.46 -4.30 11.65
C VAL A 106 -5.13 -4.17 13.14
N GLY A 107 -6.13 -4.34 14.01
CA GLY A 107 -5.95 -4.25 15.47
C GLY A 107 -4.85 -5.19 15.97
N SER A 108 -4.86 -6.42 15.44
CA SER A 108 -3.94 -7.52 15.73
C SER A 108 -2.59 -7.47 14.97
N ILE A 109 -2.17 -6.33 14.42
CA ILE A 109 -1.01 -6.24 13.51
C ILE A 109 0.29 -6.83 14.09
N GLU A 110 0.53 -6.68 15.39
CA GLU A 110 1.72 -7.24 16.06
C GLU A 110 1.86 -8.76 15.88
N VAL A 111 0.75 -9.48 15.89
CA VAL A 111 0.74 -10.93 15.71
C VAL A 111 0.58 -11.28 14.24
N ALA A 112 -0.32 -10.60 13.53
CA ALA A 112 -0.66 -10.91 12.15
C ALA A 112 0.53 -10.69 11.21
N LEU A 113 1.29 -9.61 11.39
CA LEU A 113 2.43 -9.27 10.55
C LEU A 113 3.54 -10.31 10.68
N VAL A 114 3.92 -10.68 11.91
CA VAL A 114 4.95 -11.71 12.15
C VAL A 114 4.56 -13.02 11.48
N ARG A 115 3.34 -13.51 11.74
CA ARG A 115 2.86 -14.76 11.14
C ARG A 115 2.88 -14.73 9.61
N ALA A 116 2.44 -13.63 9.01
CA ALA A 116 2.40 -13.49 7.56
C ALA A 116 3.81 -13.44 6.96
N LEU A 117 4.73 -12.66 7.55
CA LEU A 117 6.10 -12.52 7.04
C LEU A 117 6.95 -13.76 7.28
N ASP A 118 6.78 -14.46 8.40
CA ASP A 118 7.44 -15.74 8.66
C ASP A 118 7.01 -16.77 7.62
N ALA A 119 5.70 -16.93 7.41
CA ALA A 119 5.18 -17.85 6.39
C ALA A 119 5.60 -17.45 4.97
N LEU A 120 5.68 -16.14 4.68
CA LEU A 120 6.16 -15.65 3.38
C LEU A 120 7.65 -15.97 3.17
N GLY A 121 8.47 -15.88 4.21
CA GLY A 121 9.90 -16.21 4.18
C GLY A 121 10.20 -17.70 3.99
N GLU A 122 9.23 -18.57 4.24
CA GLU A 122 9.31 -20.01 3.94
C GLU A 122 8.97 -20.35 2.48
N GLN A 123 8.52 -19.36 1.70
CA GLN A 123 8.17 -19.51 0.29
C GLN A 123 9.12 -18.73 -0.59
N ASP A 124 9.35 -19.21 -1.80
CA ASP A 124 9.76 -18.29 -2.86
C ASP A 124 8.56 -17.40 -3.20
N TRP A 125 8.72 -16.08 -3.14
CA TRP A 125 7.66 -15.12 -3.48
C TRP A 125 8.18 -14.01 -4.39
N ASP A 126 7.29 -13.47 -5.22
CA ASP A 126 7.62 -12.38 -6.15
C ASP A 126 6.81 -11.12 -5.83
N MET A 127 5.53 -11.29 -5.50
CA MET A 127 4.64 -10.22 -5.05
C MET A 127 3.81 -10.67 -3.85
N PHE A 128 3.64 -9.77 -2.89
CA PHE A 128 2.85 -10.00 -1.69
C PHE A 128 1.90 -8.84 -1.42
N PHE A 129 0.61 -9.12 -1.19
CA PHE A 129 -0.38 -8.11 -0.81
C PHE A 129 -0.77 -8.27 0.66
N GLY A 130 -0.33 -7.32 1.50
CA GLY A 130 -0.73 -7.27 2.90
C GLY A 130 -2.15 -6.73 3.09
N GLY A 131 -2.69 -6.04 2.09
CA GLY A 131 -4.06 -5.56 2.07
C GLY A 131 -4.67 -5.81 0.69
N HIS A 132 -5.91 -6.28 0.67
CA HIS A 132 -6.61 -6.63 -0.57
C HIS A 132 -8.11 -6.44 -0.42
N GLU A 133 -8.83 -6.39 -1.53
CA GLU A 133 -10.28 -6.44 -1.64
C GLU A 133 -10.64 -7.29 -2.87
N ASP A 134 -11.91 -7.69 -2.95
CA ASP A 134 -12.46 -8.47 -4.09
C ASP A 134 -11.83 -9.88 -4.26
N LEU A 135 -11.37 -10.50 -3.16
CA LEU A 135 -10.88 -11.87 -3.11
C LEU A 135 -11.66 -12.73 -2.12
N GLU A 136 -11.76 -14.02 -2.43
CA GLU A 136 -12.34 -15.05 -1.56
C GLU A 136 -11.24 -15.91 -0.94
N ARG A 137 -11.51 -16.42 0.27
CA ARG A 137 -10.59 -17.35 0.93
C ARG A 137 -10.65 -18.69 0.21
N ASP A 138 -9.49 -19.22 -0.13
CA ASP A 138 -9.35 -20.62 -0.50
C ASP A 138 -9.23 -21.45 0.78
N GLU A 139 -10.31 -22.10 1.18
CA GLU A 139 -10.35 -22.92 2.40
C GLU A 139 -9.44 -24.16 2.32
N CYS A 140 -8.95 -24.52 1.13
CA CYS A 140 -7.94 -25.57 0.98
C CYS A 140 -6.53 -25.08 1.34
N GLN A 141 -6.31 -23.76 1.41
CA GLN A 141 -5.04 -23.16 1.80
C GLN A 141 -5.07 -22.75 3.27
N ALA A 142 -4.42 -23.56 4.11
CA ALA A 142 -4.21 -23.24 5.51
C ALA A 142 -3.03 -22.26 5.67
N GLY A 143 -3.11 -21.35 6.64
CA GLY A 143 -2.00 -20.49 7.01
C GLY A 143 -2.36 -19.00 7.04
N PRO A 144 -1.36 -18.15 7.34
CA PRO A 144 -1.52 -16.70 7.42
C PRO A 144 -1.35 -16.00 6.05
N ILE A 145 -1.01 -16.75 5.00
CA ILE A 145 -0.92 -16.28 3.62
C ILE A 145 -1.62 -17.27 2.69
N GLN A 146 -2.09 -16.79 1.55
CA GLN A 146 -2.72 -17.58 0.50
C GLN A 146 -2.05 -17.27 -0.83
N ARG A 147 -1.71 -18.30 -1.61
CA ARG A 147 -1.25 -18.14 -2.98
C ARG A 147 -2.45 -17.84 -3.88
N ILE A 148 -2.29 -16.85 -4.76
CA ILE A 148 -3.28 -16.49 -5.76
C ILE A 148 -2.75 -16.74 -7.17
N CYS A 149 -3.65 -16.96 -8.14
CA CYS A 149 -3.24 -17.11 -9.52
C CYS A 149 -2.68 -15.77 -10.05
N PRO A 150 -1.53 -15.78 -10.75
CA PRO A 150 -1.04 -14.61 -11.45
C PRO A 150 -2.12 -14.06 -12.39
N GLY A 151 -2.35 -12.75 -12.32
CA GLY A 151 -3.36 -12.09 -13.15
C GLY A 151 -4.81 -12.19 -12.65
N CYS A 152 -5.04 -12.72 -11.45
CA CYS A 152 -6.28 -12.47 -10.73
C CYS A 152 -6.51 -10.97 -10.53
N TRP A 153 -7.78 -10.55 -10.62
CA TRP A 153 -8.16 -9.22 -10.18
C TRP A 153 -7.95 -9.10 -8.68
N ILE A 154 -7.29 -8.04 -8.27
CA ILE A 154 -7.09 -7.69 -6.86
C ILE A 154 -7.03 -6.17 -6.77
N ARG A 155 -7.79 -5.61 -5.82
CA ARG A 155 -7.58 -4.22 -5.39
C ARG A 155 -6.74 -4.27 -4.13
N GLY A 156 -5.48 -3.84 -4.21
CA GLY A 156 -4.53 -4.08 -3.13
C GLY A 156 -3.30 -3.18 -3.11
N ALA A 157 -3.25 -2.16 -3.98
CA ALA A 157 -2.12 -1.25 -4.06
C ALA A 157 -1.81 -0.50 -2.75
N HIS A 158 -2.78 -0.34 -1.84
CA HIS A 158 -2.58 0.33 -0.56
C HIS A 158 -1.60 -0.38 0.38
N PHE A 159 -1.34 -1.68 0.16
CA PHE A 159 -0.35 -2.47 0.89
C PHE A 159 0.15 -3.63 0.02
N VAL A 160 1.24 -3.37 -0.70
CA VAL A 160 1.85 -4.33 -1.64
C VAL A 160 3.38 -4.33 -1.51
N ALA A 161 3.98 -5.51 -1.58
CA ALA A 161 5.42 -5.71 -1.56
C ALA A 161 5.91 -6.47 -2.79
N PHE A 162 7.18 -6.22 -3.13
CA PHE A 162 7.85 -6.75 -4.30
C PHE A 162 9.21 -7.32 -3.93
N HIS A 163 9.50 -8.50 -4.46
CA HIS A 163 10.84 -9.08 -4.50
C HIS A 163 11.60 -8.58 -5.73
N ARG A 164 12.94 -8.59 -5.70
CA ARG A 164 13.84 -8.08 -6.77
C ARG A 164 13.42 -8.53 -8.15
N LYS A 165 13.18 -9.84 -8.30
CA LYS A 165 12.78 -10.44 -9.58
C LYS A 165 11.52 -9.78 -10.16
N ALA A 166 10.52 -9.49 -9.32
CA ALA A 166 9.33 -8.78 -9.75
C ALA A 166 9.64 -7.31 -10.08
N ILE A 167 10.49 -6.63 -9.30
CA ILE A 167 10.89 -5.24 -9.53
C ILE A 167 11.54 -5.08 -10.91
N GLU A 168 12.51 -5.94 -11.23
CA GLU A 168 13.27 -5.92 -12.50
C GLU A 168 12.36 -6.08 -13.73
N LEU A 169 11.29 -6.86 -13.62
CA LEU A 169 10.31 -7.06 -14.69
C LEU A 169 9.22 -5.98 -14.70
N MET A 170 8.79 -5.51 -13.53
CA MET A 170 7.66 -4.59 -13.37
C MET A 170 8.01 -3.19 -13.89
N VAL A 171 9.22 -2.68 -13.63
CA VAL A 171 9.63 -1.34 -14.07
C VAL A 171 9.50 -1.17 -15.60
N PRO A 172 10.14 -2.00 -16.45
CA PRO A 172 9.97 -1.88 -17.89
C PRO A 172 8.51 -2.15 -18.33
N PHE A 173 7.82 -3.09 -17.68
CA PHE A 173 6.41 -3.37 -17.97
C PHE A 173 5.50 -2.15 -17.75
N LEU A 174 5.67 -1.42 -16.64
CA LEU A 174 4.85 -0.23 -16.34
C LEU A 174 5.14 0.92 -17.31
N HIS A 175 6.38 1.07 -17.78
CA HIS A 175 6.71 2.01 -18.85
C HIS A 175 6.00 1.66 -20.15
N GLU A 176 5.97 0.37 -20.53
CA GLU A 176 5.20 -0.08 -21.69
C GLU A 176 3.70 0.15 -21.52
N GLU A 177 3.14 -0.07 -20.33
CA GLU A 177 1.73 0.20 -20.04
C GLU A 177 1.37 1.67 -20.23
N ILE A 178 2.21 2.60 -19.77
CA ILE A 178 2.03 4.04 -20.00
C ILE A 178 2.04 4.34 -21.52
N ALA A 179 2.99 3.77 -22.26
CA ALA A 179 3.09 3.96 -23.70
C ALA A 179 1.85 3.41 -24.44
N ARG A 180 1.36 2.22 -24.04
CA ARG A 180 0.13 1.62 -24.57
C ARG A 180 -1.10 2.48 -24.28
N LEU A 181 -1.25 2.95 -23.05
CA LEU A 181 -2.37 3.83 -22.64
C LEU A 181 -2.41 5.14 -23.44
N ALA A 182 -1.26 5.69 -23.82
CA ALA A 182 -1.20 6.91 -24.63
C ALA A 182 -1.71 6.71 -26.07
N ILE A 183 -1.61 5.48 -26.60
CA ILE A 183 -2.04 5.11 -27.96
C ILE A 183 -3.48 4.62 -27.96
N ASP A 184 -3.83 3.73 -27.02
CA ASP A 184 -5.18 3.17 -26.85
C ASP A 184 -5.61 3.24 -25.36
N PRO A 185 -6.21 4.37 -24.94
CA PRO A 185 -6.72 4.54 -23.58
C PRO A 185 -7.84 3.55 -23.22
N VAL A 186 -8.46 2.90 -24.22
CA VAL A 186 -9.53 1.95 -23.99
C VAL A 186 -8.97 0.59 -23.56
N GLY A 187 -7.89 0.14 -24.21
CA GLY A 187 -7.26 -1.16 -23.98
C GLY A 187 -6.20 -1.24 -22.87
N GLY A 188 -5.63 -0.12 -22.40
CA GLY A 188 -4.56 -0.11 -21.39
C GLY A 188 -5.04 -0.21 -19.92
N SER A 189 -4.11 -0.50 -18.99
CA SER A 189 -4.42 -0.58 -17.56
C SER A 189 -4.88 0.75 -16.96
N ARG A 190 -6.15 0.85 -16.61
CA ARG A 190 -6.78 2.09 -16.09
C ARG A 190 -6.48 2.39 -14.62
N GLY A 191 -5.24 2.19 -14.17
CA GLY A 191 -4.80 2.35 -12.79
C GLY A 191 -3.79 1.29 -12.38
N ILE A 192 -3.17 1.46 -11.21
CA ILE A 192 -2.07 0.59 -10.77
C ILE A 192 -2.52 -0.85 -10.46
N ASP A 193 -3.70 -1.04 -9.85
CA ASP A 193 -4.23 -2.40 -9.55
C ASP A 193 -4.43 -3.20 -10.84
N ALA A 194 -5.00 -2.57 -11.87
CA ALA A 194 -5.15 -3.18 -13.19
C ALA A 194 -3.80 -3.51 -13.82
N ALA A 195 -2.78 -2.67 -13.60
CA ALA A 195 -1.42 -2.92 -14.08
C ALA A 195 -0.80 -4.14 -13.38
N TYR A 196 -0.99 -4.31 -12.08
CA TYR A 196 -0.53 -5.50 -11.35
C TYR A 196 -1.23 -6.78 -11.83
N THR A 197 -2.53 -6.72 -12.08
CA THR A 197 -3.26 -7.83 -12.70
C THR A 197 -2.70 -8.13 -14.10
N ASN A 198 -2.49 -7.13 -14.96
CA ASN A 198 -1.96 -7.38 -16.30
C ASN A 198 -0.50 -7.85 -16.28
N PHE A 199 0.30 -7.41 -15.31
CA PHE A 199 1.64 -7.91 -15.06
C PHE A 199 1.62 -9.41 -14.75
N GLY A 200 0.73 -9.85 -13.86
CA GLY A 200 0.59 -11.28 -13.55
C GLY A 200 0.11 -12.12 -14.74
N LYS A 201 -0.71 -11.57 -15.64
CA LYS A 201 -1.05 -12.24 -16.91
C LYS A 201 0.15 -12.38 -17.85
N ARG A 202 1.05 -11.38 -17.85
CA ARG A 202 2.23 -11.35 -18.72
C ARG A 202 3.34 -12.28 -18.23
N PHE A 203 3.48 -12.41 -16.91
CA PHE A 203 4.51 -13.20 -16.23
C PHE A 203 3.88 -14.26 -15.30
N PRO A 204 3.19 -15.27 -15.86
CA PRO A 204 2.46 -16.28 -15.08
C PRO A 204 3.36 -17.22 -14.26
N GLU A 205 4.68 -17.16 -14.45
CA GLU A 205 5.67 -17.89 -13.67
C GLU A 205 5.97 -17.26 -12.30
N LEU A 206 5.55 -16.02 -12.08
CA LEU A 206 5.76 -15.32 -10.82
C LEU A 206 4.80 -15.81 -9.73
N ARG A 207 5.24 -15.73 -8.47
CA ARG A 207 4.52 -16.24 -7.31
C ARG A 207 3.89 -15.09 -6.52
N TYR A 208 2.57 -15.09 -6.49
CA TYR A 208 1.75 -14.07 -5.85
C TYR A 208 1.11 -14.61 -4.58
N PHE A 209 1.26 -13.86 -3.50
CA PHE A 209 0.65 -14.17 -2.21
C PHE A 209 -0.15 -13.00 -1.68
N VAL A 210 -1.17 -13.32 -0.90
CA VAL A 210 -1.93 -12.33 -0.12
C VAL A 210 -1.91 -12.74 1.35
N ALA A 211 -1.94 -11.76 2.25
CA ALA A 211 -2.15 -12.03 3.66
C ALA A 211 -3.60 -12.46 3.91
N TRP A 212 -3.77 -13.50 4.74
CA TRP A 212 -5.09 -13.95 5.18
C TRP A 212 -5.08 -14.31 6.68
N PRO A 213 -5.69 -13.51 7.58
CA PRO A 213 -6.45 -12.28 7.30
C PRO A 213 -5.56 -11.13 6.79
N LYS A 214 -6.20 -10.11 6.20
CA LYS A 214 -5.53 -8.88 5.75
C LYS A 214 -4.76 -8.23 6.91
N LEU A 215 -3.60 -7.65 6.62
CA LEU A 215 -2.75 -6.89 7.55
C LEU A 215 -3.14 -5.41 7.61
N GLY A 216 -3.76 -4.89 6.56
CA GLY A 216 -4.26 -3.52 6.54
C GLY A 216 -5.41 -3.30 5.58
N TYR A 217 -6.20 -2.26 5.87
CA TYR A 217 -7.34 -1.84 5.08
C TYR A 217 -7.13 -0.42 4.56
N GLN A 218 -7.65 -0.13 3.37
CA GLN A 218 -7.73 1.22 2.87
C GLN A 218 -8.75 2.04 3.68
N ARG A 219 -8.35 3.20 4.17
CA ARG A 219 -9.21 4.14 4.89
C ARG A 219 -10.15 4.82 3.89
N PRO A 220 -11.45 4.95 4.21
CA PRO A 220 -12.35 5.79 3.43
C PRO A 220 -11.82 7.23 3.39
N SER A 221 -11.62 7.78 2.20
CA SER A 221 -11.13 9.16 2.05
C SER A 221 -12.27 10.17 2.10
N ARG A 222 -11.91 11.46 2.23
CA ARG A 222 -12.87 12.58 2.15
C ARG A 222 -13.60 12.63 0.82
N THR A 223 -12.96 12.19 -0.26
CA THR A 223 -13.50 12.18 -1.62
C THR A 223 -14.40 10.97 -1.88
N ASP A 224 -14.27 9.88 -1.10
CA ASP A 224 -15.13 8.70 -1.24
C ASP A 224 -16.47 8.86 -0.51
N ILE A 225 -16.58 9.81 0.41
CA ILE A 225 -17.81 10.12 1.13
C ILE A 225 -18.44 11.35 0.50
N ALA A 226 -19.11 11.12 -0.62
CA ALA A 226 -19.93 12.07 -1.38
C ALA A 226 -19.18 13.28 -1.98
N GLN A 227 -19.68 13.75 -3.13
CA GLN A 227 -19.44 15.14 -3.54
C GLN A 227 -19.71 16.05 -2.32
N PRO A 228 -18.84 17.03 -2.05
CA PRO A 228 -18.90 17.81 -0.81
C PRO A 228 -20.32 18.34 -0.62
N SER A 229 -21.05 17.78 0.35
CA SER A 229 -22.38 18.26 0.65
C SER A 229 -22.24 19.69 1.16
N VAL A 230 -23.26 20.52 0.97
CA VAL A 230 -23.25 21.94 1.34
C VAL A 230 -22.81 22.16 2.82
N PHE A 231 -22.93 21.13 3.67
CA PHE A 231 -22.48 21.12 5.07
C PHE A 231 -20.95 21.06 5.27
N ASP A 232 -20.17 20.56 4.31
CA ASP A 232 -18.69 20.57 4.37
C ASP A 232 -18.09 21.99 4.26
N ARG A 233 -18.90 22.98 3.87
CA ARG A 233 -18.49 24.39 3.78
C ARG A 233 -18.57 25.15 5.11
N MET A 234 -19.03 24.50 6.20
CA MET A 234 -19.07 25.12 7.53
C MET A 234 -17.87 24.65 8.38
N PRO A 235 -17.04 25.56 8.93
CA PRO A 235 -15.88 25.23 9.77
C PRO A 235 -16.22 24.31 10.96
N VAL A 236 -17.47 24.34 11.42
CA VAL A 236 -17.97 23.56 12.56
C VAL A 236 -18.23 22.08 12.22
N ALA A 237 -18.50 21.74 10.96
CA ALA A 237 -18.72 20.34 10.55
C ALA A 237 -17.45 19.48 10.71
N ASN A 238 -16.26 20.08 10.57
CA ASN A 238 -14.97 19.44 10.79
C ASN A 238 -14.76 18.95 12.23
N LEU A 239 -15.37 19.63 13.22
CA LEU A 239 -15.23 19.30 14.64
C LEU A 239 -15.92 17.98 15.03
N LEU A 240 -16.97 17.57 14.31
CA LEU A 240 -17.71 16.34 14.60
C LEU A 240 -17.32 15.16 13.68
N VAL A 241 -16.88 15.45 12.45
CA VAL A 241 -16.51 14.41 11.48
C VAL A 241 -15.19 13.72 11.86
N VAL A 242 -14.20 14.44 12.38
CA VAL A 242 -12.92 13.85 12.79
C VAL A 242 -13.07 12.87 13.97
N PRO A 243 -13.78 13.21 15.08
CA PRO A 243 -14.07 12.27 16.15
C PRO A 243 -14.87 11.04 15.69
N ALA A 244 -15.89 11.24 14.85
CA ALA A 244 -16.70 10.13 14.32
C ALA A 244 -15.86 9.15 13.48
N ARG A 245 -14.91 9.66 12.66
CA ARG A 245 -13.96 8.82 11.92
C ARG A 245 -13.03 8.05 12.84
N ARG A 246 -12.50 8.70 13.88
CA ARG A 246 -11.66 8.03 14.89
C ARG A 246 -12.42 6.92 15.61
N LEU A 247 -13.69 7.16 15.95
CA LEU A 247 -14.56 6.15 16.55
C LEU A 247 -14.83 4.98 15.60
N LYS A 248 -15.19 5.25 14.33
CA LYS A 248 -15.38 4.19 13.32
C LYS A 248 -14.10 3.36 13.10
N ARG A 249 -12.93 4.01 13.09
CA ARG A 249 -11.63 3.33 13.02
C ARG A 249 -11.41 2.45 14.24
N TYR A 250 -11.63 2.98 15.44
CA TYR A 250 -11.51 2.22 16.68
C TYR A 250 -12.42 0.97 16.64
N LEU A 251 -13.69 1.13 16.27
CA LEU A 251 -14.64 0.01 16.18
C LEU A 251 -14.22 -1.04 15.13
N LYS A 252 -13.80 -0.62 13.93
CA LYS A 252 -13.31 -1.56 12.89
C LYS A 252 -12.06 -2.30 13.36
N ARG A 253 -11.15 -1.61 14.05
CA ARG A 253 -9.91 -2.19 14.62
C ARG A 253 -10.19 -3.16 15.76
N SER A 254 -11.15 -2.87 16.64
CA SER A 254 -11.54 -3.77 17.72
C SER A 254 -12.20 -5.06 17.22
N ALA A 255 -12.71 -5.06 15.99
CA ALA A 255 -13.30 -6.22 15.34
C ALA A 255 -12.30 -7.00 14.43
N SER A 256 -11.04 -6.55 14.31
CA SER A 256 -10.03 -7.09 13.38
C SER A 256 -8.70 -7.45 14.04
#